data_AF-A0A3D9B8F3-F1
#
_entry.id   AF-A0A3D9B8F3-F1
#
_cell.length_a   1.000
_cell.length_b   1.000
_cell.length_c   1.000
_cell.angle_alpha   90.00
_cell.angle_beta   90.00
_cell.angle_gamma   90.00
#
_symmetry.space_group_name_H-M   'P 1'
#
loop_
_entity.id
_entity.type
_entity.pdbx_description
1 polymer ?
#
loop_
_entity_poly.entity_id
_entity_poly.type
_entity_poly.pdbx_seq_one_letter_code
_entity_poly.pdbx_strand_id
1 'polypeptide(L)'
;MKNIYRSYNEEDLLIAYLYMVDHTGTINNEMLEAINQKFNYNDFVKKADYRKLLIKEKGRISFEIHNRVQEGKDIDFIMENISSEIMDEEGLKVFILEKFSQFSKVKENNKIDKKTVYKCLLGIVIASVIGTLILDAVILFTAHFSFFLLVPVYIINYFVIRIITGKTRDNLIVFLAVLISVIVSTVLSLVYIM
;
A
#
# COMPACT_ATOMS: atom_id res chain seq x y z
N MET A 1 28.17 -28.49 2.81
CA MET A 1 27.27 -27.41 2.34
C MET A 1 27.62 -26.12 3.05
N LYS A 2 27.46 -24.97 2.38
CA LYS A 2 27.73 -23.65 3.00
C LYS A 2 26.51 -23.26 3.82
N ASN A 3 26.65 -23.18 5.14
CA ASN A 3 25.59 -22.74 6.05
C ASN A 3 25.22 -21.28 5.74
N ILE A 4 24.03 -21.06 5.18
CA ILE A 4 23.55 -19.76 4.70
C ILE A 4 23.27 -18.78 5.85
N TYR A 5 22.94 -19.29 7.04
CA TYR A 5 22.61 -18.46 8.21
C TYR A 5 23.85 -17.78 8.80
N ARG A 6 25.06 -18.27 8.49
CA ARG A 6 26.29 -17.63 8.95
C ARG A 6 26.50 -16.22 8.39
N SER A 7 25.93 -15.90 7.23
CA SER A 7 25.99 -14.53 6.68
C SER A 7 24.92 -13.60 7.22
N TYR A 8 23.94 -14.10 7.96
CA TYR A 8 22.82 -13.30 8.45
C TYR A 8 23.25 -12.40 9.62
N ASN A 9 22.71 -11.20 9.68
CA ASN A 9 22.80 -10.37 10.88
C ASN A 9 21.80 -10.88 11.95
N GLU A 10 21.82 -10.28 13.15
CA GLU A 10 20.92 -10.70 14.24
C GLU A 10 19.44 -10.62 13.85
N GLU A 11 19.06 -9.56 13.13
CA GLU A 11 17.68 -9.29 12.73
C GLU A 11 17.16 -10.32 11.73
N ASP A 12 17.97 -10.66 10.73
CA ASP A 12 17.69 -11.69 9.73
C ASP A 12 17.61 -13.08 10.39
N LEU A 13 18.48 -13.35 11.36
CA LEU A 13 18.44 -14.59 12.14
C LEU A 13 17.16 -14.70 12.96
N LEU A 14 16.74 -13.61 13.62
CA LEU A 14 15.50 -13.60 14.41
C LEU A 14 14.27 -13.84 13.53
N ILE A 15 14.22 -13.23 12.34
CA ILE A 15 13.13 -13.44 11.38
C ILE A 15 13.10 -14.89 10.91
N ALA A 16 14.25 -15.42 10.50
CA ALA A 16 14.35 -16.80 10.03
C ALA A 16 14.02 -17.81 11.14
N TYR A 17 14.47 -17.55 12.37
CA TYR A 17 14.15 -18.35 13.55
C TYR A 17 12.64 -18.40 13.80
N LEU A 18 11.99 -17.23 13.89
CA LEU A 18 10.55 -17.15 14.14
C LEU A 18 9.75 -17.84 13.03
N TYR A 19 10.16 -17.66 11.78
CA TYR A 19 9.54 -18.33 10.64
C TYR A 19 9.63 -19.86 10.75
N MET A 20 10.81 -20.41 11.05
CA MET A 20 10.97 -21.86 11.21
C MET A 20 10.16 -22.37 12.39
N VAL A 21 10.26 -21.73 13.56
CA VAL A 21 9.51 -22.17 14.75
C VAL A 21 8.00 -22.15 14.50
N ASP A 22 7.46 -21.13 13.82
CA ASP A 22 6.03 -21.03 13.54
C ASP A 22 5.52 -22.09 12.53
N HIS A 23 6.37 -22.56 11.61
CA HIS A 23 5.95 -23.52 10.56
C HIS A 23 6.34 -24.97 10.85
N THR A 24 7.49 -25.20 11.48
CA THR A 24 8.05 -26.54 11.73
C THR A 24 8.17 -26.89 13.20
N GLY A 25 7.91 -25.95 14.13
CA GLY A 25 8.01 -26.16 15.58
C GLY A 25 9.44 -26.32 16.11
N THR A 26 10.42 -26.48 15.23
CA THR A 26 11.84 -26.68 15.55
C THR A 26 12.73 -25.98 14.52
N ILE A 27 13.95 -25.62 14.92
CA ILE A 27 14.99 -25.11 14.01
C ILE A 27 15.94 -26.23 13.57
N ASN A 28 16.58 -26.06 12.42
CA ASN A 28 17.58 -27.02 11.95
C ASN A 28 18.95 -26.82 12.62
N ASN A 29 19.82 -27.83 12.52
CA ASN A 29 21.17 -27.79 13.10
C ASN A 29 22.04 -26.65 12.55
N GLU A 30 21.84 -26.26 11.28
CA GLU A 30 22.58 -25.16 10.66
C GLU A 30 22.26 -23.81 11.30
N MET A 31 20.98 -23.53 11.56
CA MET A 31 20.55 -22.31 12.25
C MET A 31 21.00 -22.31 13.71
N LEU A 32 20.88 -23.45 14.41
CA LEU A 32 21.37 -23.60 15.78
C LEU A 32 22.87 -23.29 15.87
N GLU A 33 23.66 -23.81 14.92
CA GLU A 33 25.08 -23.55 14.84
C GLU A 33 25.37 -22.06 14.55
N ALA A 34 24.65 -21.44 13.62
CA ALA A 34 24.84 -20.03 13.28
C ALA A 34 24.48 -19.08 14.43
N ILE A 35 23.44 -19.40 15.22
CA ILE A 35 23.07 -18.65 16.43
C ILE A 35 24.18 -18.79 17.47
N ASN A 36 24.58 -20.03 17.82
CA ASN A 36 25.60 -20.28 18.84
C ASN A 36 26.98 -19.70 18.49
N GLN A 37 27.30 -19.55 17.20
CA GLN A 37 28.54 -18.92 16.76
C GLN A 37 28.60 -17.41 17.03
N LYS A 38 27.45 -16.73 17.12
CA LYS A 38 27.37 -15.27 17.21
C LYS A 38 26.72 -14.75 18.48
N PHE A 39 25.85 -15.54 19.10
CA PHE A 39 24.98 -15.12 20.19
C PHE A 39 24.82 -16.22 21.22
N ASN A 40 24.46 -15.84 22.45
CA ASN A 40 23.97 -16.81 23.43
C ASN A 40 22.58 -17.29 23.00
N TYR A 41 22.40 -18.60 22.82
CA TYR A 41 21.13 -19.17 22.36
C TYR A 41 19.94 -18.80 23.25
N ASN A 42 20.08 -18.86 24.58
CA ASN A 42 18.98 -18.57 25.49
C ASN A 42 18.56 -17.09 25.43
N ASP A 43 19.53 -16.19 25.33
CA ASP A 43 19.23 -14.75 25.18
C ASP A 43 18.62 -14.45 23.80
N PHE A 44 19.08 -15.15 22.77
CA PHE A 44 18.53 -15.05 21.42
C PHE A 44 17.06 -15.51 21.37
N VAL A 45 16.74 -16.65 21.99
CA VAL A 45 15.35 -17.15 22.07
C VAL A 45 14.47 -16.17 22.83
N LYS A 46 14.92 -15.64 23.98
CA LYS A 46 14.18 -14.60 24.71
C LYS A 46 13.92 -13.35 23.85
N LYS A 47 14.91 -12.90 23.08
CA LYS A 47 14.74 -11.79 22.12
C LYS A 47 13.73 -12.13 21.03
N ALA A 48 13.76 -13.36 20.50
CA ALA A 48 12.80 -13.82 19.50
C ALA A 48 11.36 -13.84 20.05
N ASP A 49 11.16 -14.39 21.24
CA ASP A 49 9.86 -14.44 21.91
C ASP A 49 9.32 -13.04 22.19
N TYR A 50 10.16 -12.16 22.74
CA TYR A 50 9.80 -10.75 22.94
C TYR A 50 9.41 -10.07 21.62
N ARG A 51 10.16 -10.31 20.55
CA ARG A 51 9.87 -9.78 19.23
C ARG A 51 8.54 -10.30 18.67
N LYS A 52 8.23 -11.57 18.86
CA LYS A 52 6.94 -12.16 18.46
C LYS A 52 5.78 -11.48 19.21
N LEU A 53 5.93 -11.27 20.51
CA LEU A 53 4.94 -10.53 21.32
C LEU A 53 4.77 -9.10 20.83
N LEU A 54 5.88 -8.39 20.57
CA LEU A 54 5.86 -7.02 20.06
C LEU A 54 5.17 -6.90 18.69
N ILE A 55 5.41 -7.84 17.78
CA ILE A 55 4.75 -7.87 16.46
C ILE A 55 3.24 -8.05 16.62
N LYS A 56 2.82 -9.01 17.46
CA LYS A 56 1.41 -9.26 17.74
C LYS A 56 0.73 -8.03 18.33
N GLU A 57 1.39 -7.36 19.26
CA GLU A 57 0.88 -6.18 19.93
C GLU A 57 0.78 -4.97 18.98
N LYS A 58 1.80 -4.71 18.15
CA LYS A 58 1.72 -3.71 17.08
C LYS A 58 0.57 -3.99 16.11
N GLY A 59 0.30 -5.26 15.82
CA GLY A 59 -0.86 -5.69 15.03
C GLY A 59 -2.19 -5.33 15.70
N ARG A 60 -2.36 -5.68 16.99
CA ARG A 60 -3.54 -5.32 17.80
C ARG A 60 -3.78 -3.81 17.80
N ILE A 61 -2.75 -3.04 18.13
CA ILE A 61 -2.82 -1.57 18.20
C ILE A 61 -3.16 -0.98 16.82
N SER A 62 -2.53 -1.46 15.76
CA SER A 62 -2.83 -0.99 14.40
C SER A 62 -4.31 -1.22 14.02
N PHE A 63 -4.85 -2.38 14.38
CA PHE A 63 -6.26 -2.70 14.14
C PHE A 63 -7.20 -1.78 14.93
N GLU A 64 -6.87 -1.51 16.19
CA GLU A 64 -7.65 -0.59 17.02
C GLU A 64 -7.63 0.83 16.45
N ILE A 65 -6.45 1.38 16.12
CA ILE A 65 -6.31 2.70 15.49
C ILE A 65 -7.11 2.75 14.19
N HIS A 66 -7.03 1.71 13.35
CA HIS A 66 -7.79 1.64 12.10
C HIS A 66 -9.29 1.82 12.35
N ASN A 67 -9.86 1.07 13.30
CA ASN A 67 -11.28 1.13 13.61
C ASN A 67 -11.68 2.52 14.14
N ARG A 68 -10.89 3.10 15.05
CA ARG A 68 -11.15 4.46 15.57
C ARG A 68 -11.09 5.52 14.48
N VAL A 69 -10.14 5.41 13.54
CA VAL A 69 -10.07 6.28 12.37
C VAL A 69 -11.30 6.11 11.48
N GLN A 70 -11.78 4.88 11.25
CA GLN A 70 -13.01 4.64 10.48
C GLN A 70 -14.24 5.25 11.18
N GLU A 71 -14.34 5.16 12.50
CA GLU A 71 -15.36 5.83 13.32
C GLU A 71 -15.27 7.38 13.28
N GLY A 72 -14.13 7.93 12.82
CA GLY A 72 -13.91 9.37 12.75
C GLY A 72 -13.46 10.00 14.06
N LYS A 73 -12.86 9.21 14.95
CA LYS A 73 -12.20 9.71 16.15
C LYS A 73 -10.94 10.50 15.78
N ASP A 74 -10.65 11.53 16.56
CA ASP A 74 -9.44 12.33 16.42
C ASP A 74 -8.23 11.63 17.07
N ILE A 75 -7.05 12.22 16.85
CA ILE A 75 -5.78 11.70 17.35
C ILE A 75 -5.71 11.72 18.87
N ASP A 76 -6.24 12.77 19.51
CA ASP A 76 -6.17 12.95 20.96
C ASP A 76 -6.98 11.86 21.67
N PHE A 77 -8.20 11.59 21.18
CA PHE A 77 -9.03 10.48 21.65
C PHE A 77 -8.31 9.14 21.51
N ILE A 78 -7.63 8.90 20.38
CA ILE A 78 -6.92 7.64 20.14
C ILE A 78 -5.72 7.52 21.08
N MET A 79 -4.97 8.60 21.31
CA MET A 79 -3.83 8.62 22.24
C MET A 79 -4.24 8.34 23.68
N GLU A 80 -5.39 8.87 24.12
CA GLU A 80 -5.88 8.68 25.49
C GLU A 80 -6.43 7.27 25.74
N ASN A 81 -6.91 6.59 24.70
CA ASN A 81 -7.67 5.34 24.84
C ASN A 81 -6.89 4.09 24.43
N ILE A 82 -5.70 4.22 23.85
CA ILE A 82 -4.85 3.08 23.47
C ILE A 82 -3.66 3.00 24.42
N SER A 83 -3.53 1.85 25.07
CA SER A 83 -2.39 1.50 25.92
C SER A 83 -1.67 0.26 25.41
N SER A 84 -0.42 0.08 25.84
CA SER A 84 0.37 -1.12 25.61
C SER A 84 1.17 -1.45 26.85
N GLU A 85 1.23 -2.73 27.20
CA GLU A 85 2.07 -3.25 28.28
C GLU A 85 3.47 -3.66 27.79
N ILE A 86 3.64 -3.78 26.47
CA ILE A 86 4.88 -4.28 25.83
C ILE A 86 5.70 -3.11 25.27
N MET A 87 5.04 -2.09 24.72
CA MET A 87 5.70 -0.91 24.19
C MET A 87 5.90 0.14 25.27
N ASP A 88 7.03 0.82 25.24
CA ASP A 88 7.25 2.03 26.03
C ASP A 88 6.32 3.16 25.56
N GLU A 89 6.07 4.13 26.44
CA GLU A 89 5.10 5.19 26.20
C GLU A 89 5.47 6.05 24.97
N GLU A 90 6.76 6.35 24.77
CA GLU A 90 7.23 7.13 23.64
C GLU A 90 7.10 6.34 22.33
N GLY A 91 7.54 5.09 22.31
CA GLY A 91 7.39 4.17 21.19
C GLY A 91 5.93 3.96 20.79
N LEU A 92 5.03 3.86 21.76
CA LEU A 92 3.59 3.77 21.53
C LEU A 92 3.04 5.05 20.89
N LYS A 93 3.40 6.23 21.42
CA LYS A 93 2.97 7.53 20.87
C LYS A 93 3.41 7.70 19.41
N VAL A 94 4.67 7.40 19.11
CA VAL A 94 5.21 7.47 17.74
C VAL A 94 4.45 6.52 16.81
N PHE A 95 4.20 5.29 17.27
CA PHE A 95 3.47 4.29 16.50
C PHE A 95 2.02 4.70 16.22
N ILE A 96 1.33 5.26 17.22
CA ILE A 96 -0.03 5.78 17.06
C ILE A 96 -0.06 6.89 16.02
N LEU A 97 0.85 7.86 16.08
CA LEU A 97 0.94 8.97 15.12
C LEU A 97 1.15 8.49 13.68
N GLU A 98 2.07 7.55 13.49
CA GLU A 98 2.38 6.97 12.18
C GLU A 98 1.12 6.30 11.58
N LYS A 99 0.49 5.40 12.36
CA LYS A 99 -0.67 4.63 11.90
C LYS A 99 -1.91 5.49 11.73
N PHE A 100 -2.14 6.46 12.61
CA PHE A 100 -3.23 7.41 12.45
C PHE A 100 -3.08 8.22 11.16
N SER A 101 -1.88 8.75 10.88
CA SER A 101 -1.60 9.49 9.65
C SER A 101 -1.80 8.62 8.41
N GLN A 102 -1.32 7.37 8.45
CA GLN A 102 -1.50 6.40 7.36
C GLN A 102 -2.99 6.11 7.09
N PHE A 103 -3.75 5.72 8.11
CA PHE A 103 -5.15 5.35 7.95
C PHE A 103 -6.04 6.55 7.63
N SER A 104 -5.75 7.73 8.18
CA SER A 104 -6.49 8.96 7.89
C SER A 104 -6.33 9.38 6.43
N LYS A 105 -5.12 9.27 5.87
CA LYS A 105 -4.88 9.53 4.44
C LYS A 105 -5.66 8.56 3.55
N VAL A 106 -5.69 7.28 3.90
CA VAL A 106 -6.47 6.27 3.16
C VAL A 106 -7.96 6.56 3.23
N LYS A 107 -8.49 6.85 4.43
CA LYS A 107 -9.90 7.20 4.64
C LYS A 107 -10.29 8.43 3.84
N GLU A 108 -9.48 9.48 3.88
CA GLU A 108 -9.72 10.70 3.12
C GLU A 108 -9.64 10.44 1.61
N ASN A 109 -8.65 9.68 1.14
CA ASN A 109 -8.56 9.31 -0.28
C ASN A 109 -9.80 8.55 -0.76
N ASN A 110 -10.30 7.62 0.02
CA ASN A 110 -11.44 6.77 -0.35
C ASN A 110 -12.79 7.47 -0.17
N LYS A 111 -12.82 8.64 0.47
CA LYS A 111 -14.04 9.41 0.68
C LYS A 111 -14.67 9.81 -0.66
N ILE A 112 -15.94 9.46 -0.80
CA ILE A 112 -16.78 9.86 -1.93
C ILE A 112 -17.62 11.04 -1.48
N ASP A 113 -17.26 12.23 -1.96
CA ASP A 113 -18.04 13.44 -1.75
C ASP A 113 -18.48 14.05 -3.10
N LYS A 114 -19.48 14.92 -3.04
CA LYS A 114 -20.03 15.58 -4.24
C LYS A 114 -18.94 16.33 -5.03
N LYS A 115 -17.95 16.89 -4.34
CA LYS A 115 -16.82 17.59 -4.94
C LYS A 115 -15.94 16.64 -5.75
N THR A 116 -15.63 15.46 -5.24
CA THR A 116 -14.87 14.42 -5.94
C THR A 116 -15.62 13.93 -7.17
N VAL A 117 -16.94 13.69 -7.05
CA VAL A 117 -17.80 13.31 -8.20
C VAL A 117 -17.71 14.37 -9.30
N TYR A 118 -17.93 15.64 -8.97
CA TYR A 118 -17.91 16.74 -9.94
C TYR A 118 -16.54 16.88 -10.62
N LYS A 119 -15.45 16.80 -9.83
CA LYS A 119 -14.09 16.81 -10.35
C LYS A 119 -13.79 15.61 -11.27
N CYS A 120 -14.33 14.43 -10.95
CA CYS A 120 -14.20 13.26 -11.81
C CYS A 120 -14.95 13.45 -13.13
N LEU A 121 -16.17 14.00 -13.11
CA LEU A 121 -16.92 14.30 -14.33
C LEU A 121 -16.17 15.28 -15.25
N LEU A 122 -15.64 16.37 -14.68
CA LEU A 122 -14.78 17.29 -15.43
C LEU A 122 -13.51 16.58 -15.94
N GLY A 123 -12.92 15.74 -15.09
CA GLY A 123 -11.75 14.94 -15.42
C GLY A 123 -11.98 14.00 -16.60
N ILE A 124 -13.14 13.34 -16.67
CA ILE A 124 -13.51 12.48 -17.81
C ILE A 124 -13.47 13.29 -19.11
N VAL A 125 -14.10 14.47 -19.15
CA VAL A 125 -14.14 15.28 -20.38
C VAL A 125 -12.73 15.67 -20.82
N ILE A 126 -11.92 16.23 -19.92
CA ILE A 126 -10.58 16.71 -20.25
C ILE A 126 -9.65 15.54 -20.61
N ALA A 127 -9.66 14.48 -19.81
CA ALA A 127 -8.85 13.30 -20.06
C ALA A 127 -9.26 12.61 -21.36
N SER A 128 -10.56 12.54 -21.68
CA SER A 128 -11.02 11.95 -22.93
C SER A 128 -10.47 12.68 -24.15
N VAL A 129 -10.52 14.01 -24.15
CA VAL A 129 -9.97 14.84 -25.24
C VAL A 129 -8.46 14.62 -25.39
N ILE A 130 -7.70 14.69 -24.29
CA ILE A 130 -6.25 14.48 -24.33
C ILE A 130 -5.91 13.06 -24.78
N GLY A 131 -6.61 12.06 -24.25
CA GLY A 131 -6.44 10.66 -24.60
C GLY A 131 -6.72 10.38 -26.07
N THR A 132 -7.79 10.98 -26.63
CA THR A 132 -8.11 10.89 -28.07
C THR A 132 -7.01 11.50 -28.91
N LEU A 133 -6.57 12.73 -28.61
CA LEU A 133 -5.51 13.40 -29.38
C LEU A 133 -4.22 12.57 -29.43
N ILE A 134 -3.85 11.95 -28.31
CA ILE A 134 -2.65 11.12 -28.23
C ILE A 134 -2.83 9.81 -28.98
N LEU A 135 -3.98 9.15 -28.82
CA LEU A 135 -4.29 7.91 -29.53
C LEU A 135 -4.31 8.16 -31.04
N ASP A 136 -4.95 9.24 -31.49
CA ASP A 136 -5.02 9.62 -32.90
C ASP A 136 -3.64 9.93 -33.47
N ALA A 137 -2.81 10.69 -32.75
CA ALA A 137 -1.45 10.98 -33.18
C ALA A 137 -0.63 9.72 -33.40
N VAL A 138 -0.78 8.71 -32.52
CA VAL A 138 -0.08 7.43 -32.67
C VAL A 138 -0.64 6.65 -33.87
N ILE A 139 -1.96 6.55 -34.02
CA ILE A 139 -2.57 5.81 -35.14
C ILE A 139 -2.22 6.45 -36.48
N LEU A 140 -2.25 7.78 -36.59
CA LEU A 140 -1.88 8.49 -37.81
C LEU A 140 -0.40 8.28 -38.18
N PHE A 141 0.47 8.18 -37.18
CA PHE A 141 1.89 7.94 -37.40
C PHE A 141 2.21 6.49 -37.79
N THR A 142 1.52 5.51 -37.19
CA THR A 142 1.77 4.08 -37.42
C THR A 142 0.87 3.47 -38.50
N ALA A 143 -0.19 4.18 -38.89
CA ALA A 143 -1.29 3.69 -39.73
C ALA A 143 -2.00 2.43 -39.19
N HIS A 144 -1.82 2.08 -37.90
CA HIS A 144 -2.32 0.84 -37.32
C HIS A 144 -2.90 1.08 -35.92
N PHE A 145 -4.11 0.57 -35.69
CA PHE A 145 -4.70 0.46 -34.36
C PHE A 145 -4.30 -0.86 -33.70
N SER A 146 -3.96 -0.80 -32.41
CA SER A 146 -3.70 -1.99 -31.59
C SER A 146 -4.24 -1.78 -30.18
N PHE A 147 -4.88 -2.80 -29.62
CA PHE A 147 -5.37 -2.77 -28.23
C PHE A 147 -4.26 -2.52 -27.20
N PHE A 148 -3.00 -2.83 -27.53
CA PHE A 148 -1.85 -2.50 -26.68
C PHE A 148 -1.69 -0.99 -26.46
N LEU A 149 -2.18 -0.14 -27.38
CA LEU A 149 -2.17 1.32 -27.25
C LEU A 149 -3.11 1.83 -26.15
N LEU A 150 -4.05 1.02 -25.67
CA LEU A 150 -4.93 1.41 -24.57
C LEU A 150 -4.20 1.52 -23.24
N VAL A 151 -3.09 0.81 -23.06
CA VAL A 151 -2.27 0.88 -21.83
C VAL A 151 -1.71 2.29 -21.61
N PRO A 152 -0.97 2.91 -22.55
CA PRO A 152 -0.50 4.28 -22.38
C PRO A 152 -1.65 5.30 -22.30
N VAL A 153 -2.74 5.11 -23.05
CA VAL A 153 -3.92 5.99 -22.95
C VAL A 153 -4.54 5.93 -21.55
N TYR A 154 -4.66 4.75 -20.96
CA TYR A 154 -5.12 4.58 -19.58
C TYR A 154 -4.22 5.31 -18.58
N ILE A 155 -2.90 5.16 -18.73
CA ILE A 155 -1.93 5.81 -17.84
C ILE A 155 -2.10 7.35 -17.91
N ILE A 156 -2.24 7.90 -19.11
CA ILE A 156 -2.40 9.35 -19.29
C ILE A 156 -3.73 9.84 -18.73
N ASN A 157 -4.83 9.15 -19.03
CA ASN A 157 -6.15 9.50 -18.51
C ASN A 157 -6.16 9.45 -16.98
N TYR A 158 -5.48 8.46 -16.38
CA TYR A 158 -5.28 8.41 -14.93
C TYR A 158 -4.54 9.64 -14.40
N PHE A 159 -3.42 10.04 -15.00
CA PHE A 159 -2.68 11.20 -14.52
C PHE A 159 -3.49 12.49 -14.62
N VAL A 160 -4.20 12.71 -15.72
CA VAL A 160 -5.07 13.89 -15.89
C VAL A 160 -6.15 13.93 -14.81
N ILE A 161 -6.89 12.82 -14.63
CA ILE A 161 -7.96 12.75 -13.63
C ILE A 161 -7.39 12.89 -12.21
N ARG A 162 -6.23 12.29 -11.92
CA ARG A 162 -5.56 12.42 -10.62
C ARG A 162 -5.17 13.87 -10.32
N ILE A 163 -4.64 14.61 -11.30
CA ILE A 163 -4.27 16.03 -11.12
C ILE A 163 -5.51 16.87 -10.76
N ILE A 164 -6.64 16.62 -11.41
CA ILE A 164 -7.89 17.37 -11.18
C ILE A 164 -8.52 17.01 -9.82
N THR A 165 -8.56 15.71 -9.52
CA THR A 165 -9.25 15.17 -8.33
C THR A 165 -8.41 15.29 -7.06
N GLY A 166 -7.09 15.13 -7.17
CA GLY A 166 -6.17 14.98 -6.05
C GLY A 166 -6.25 13.60 -5.37
N LYS A 167 -6.97 12.64 -5.97
CA LYS A 167 -7.26 11.32 -5.40
C LYS A 167 -6.61 10.21 -6.24
N THR A 168 -6.26 9.09 -5.62
CA THR A 168 -5.66 7.94 -6.32
C THR A 168 -6.72 7.04 -6.93
N ARG A 169 -6.28 6.05 -7.73
CA ARG A 169 -7.15 5.00 -8.28
C ARG A 169 -7.79 4.09 -7.21
N ASP A 170 -7.36 4.16 -5.96
CA ASP A 170 -7.97 3.39 -4.87
C ASP A 170 -9.35 3.98 -4.50
N ASN A 171 -9.59 5.24 -4.87
CA ASN A 171 -10.93 5.80 -4.85
C ASN A 171 -11.75 5.22 -6.02
N LEU A 172 -12.86 4.55 -5.68
CA LEU A 172 -13.72 3.87 -6.65
C LEU A 172 -14.19 4.79 -7.79
N ILE A 173 -14.53 6.04 -7.49
CA ILE A 173 -15.05 6.98 -8.50
C ILE A 173 -13.94 7.41 -9.45
N VAL A 174 -12.72 7.64 -8.95
CA VAL A 174 -11.56 7.96 -9.78
C VAL A 174 -11.27 6.79 -10.72
N PHE A 175 -11.28 5.56 -10.20
CA PHE A 175 -11.07 4.37 -11.02
C PHE A 175 -12.10 4.26 -12.15
N LEU A 176 -13.40 4.40 -11.83
CA LEU A 176 -14.46 4.38 -12.84
C LEU A 176 -14.32 5.52 -13.85
N ALA A 177 -13.98 6.72 -13.40
CA ALA A 177 -13.78 7.87 -14.27
C ALA A 177 -12.64 7.62 -15.28
N VAL A 178 -11.55 7.00 -14.85
CA VAL A 178 -10.45 6.65 -15.76
C VAL A 178 -10.91 5.62 -16.79
N LEU A 179 -11.61 4.57 -16.37
CA LEU A 179 -12.12 3.56 -17.30
C LEU A 179 -13.07 4.15 -18.34
N ILE A 180 -14.05 4.96 -17.89
CA ILE A 180 -14.99 5.65 -18.77
C ILE A 180 -14.24 6.57 -19.73
N SER A 181 -13.27 7.34 -19.22
CA SER A 181 -12.46 8.24 -20.04
C SER A 181 -11.72 7.51 -21.15
N VAL A 182 -11.13 6.34 -20.88
CA VAL A 182 -10.43 5.51 -21.88
C VAL A 182 -11.40 4.96 -22.93
N ILE A 183 -12.56 4.47 -22.50
CA ILE A 183 -13.60 3.98 -23.42
C ILE A 183 -14.03 5.10 -24.36
N VAL A 184 -14.35 6.27 -23.80
CA VAL A 184 -14.74 7.45 -24.59
C VAL A 184 -13.62 7.87 -25.54
N SER A 185 -12.37 7.95 -25.06
CA SER A 185 -11.23 8.29 -25.94
C SER A 185 -11.12 7.36 -27.12
N THR A 186 -11.23 6.05 -26.87
CA THR A 186 -11.11 5.01 -27.89
C THR A 186 -12.25 5.08 -28.91
N VAL A 187 -13.49 5.24 -28.45
CA VAL A 187 -14.66 5.37 -29.33
C VAL A 187 -14.55 6.61 -30.19
N LEU A 188 -14.16 7.76 -29.61
CA LEU A 188 -13.97 9.00 -30.36
C LEU A 188 -12.88 8.88 -31.43
N SER A 189 -11.73 8.29 -31.08
CA SER A 189 -10.65 8.03 -32.03
C SER A 189 -11.08 7.14 -33.19
N LEU A 190 -11.82 6.07 -32.90
CA LEU A 190 -12.32 5.16 -33.94
C LEU A 190 -13.32 5.86 -34.88
N VAL A 191 -14.24 6.67 -34.34
CA VAL A 191 -15.22 7.43 -35.15
C VAL A 191 -14.56 8.52 -36.00
N TYR A 192 -13.44 9.08 -35.55
CA TYR A 192 -12.73 10.13 -36.28
C TYR A 192 -11.81 9.59 -37.39
N ILE A 193 -11.21 8.41 -37.17
CA ILE A 193 -10.21 7.83 -38.08
C ILE A 193 -10.82 6.86 -39.11
N MET A 194 -11.91 6.15 -38.78
CA MET A 194 -12.69 5.35 -39.75
C MET A 194 -13.69 6.22 -40.51
#